data_AF-A7ILL6-F1
#
_entry.id   AF-A7ILL6-F1
#
_cell.length_a   1.000
_cell.length_b   1.000
_cell.length_c   1.000
_cell.angle_alpha   90.00
_cell.angle_beta   90.00
_cell.angle_gamma   90.00
#
_symmetry.space_group_name_H-M   'P 1'
#
loop_
_entity.id
_entity.type
_entity.pdbx_description
1 polymer ?
#
loop_
_entity_poly.entity_id
_entity_poly.type
_entity_poly.pdbx_seq_one_letter_code
_entity_poly.pdbx_strand_id
1 'polypeptide(L)'
;MNLDLVTIPKADALSVFTTAGAIDPFLSKVRGEIDAFTADVSTAKGRKDIASFAAKISKVKVYLDDEVGKTLAAEQKEIPKKIDACRKHVRDTLETWRDEVRKPLTGWENAEKERVQAHERAILRLDQLADMGKQNVAVDALQLALAEVEAVVVGPKCEEYEAAYAKAKDSAVQALTTGIAARQRYEAEQAELAELRRLAEERAKKDREEQIAREAAERAKRVAEEQAQAAVRRAEEAAQREREAAERREQDLKRAAEDAERRAAEAEENARLRQEQEKAAETAEAKRREQDKEHRRAVNVAALNALVAGGVPEGAAKTALRRIIAGEIPNISIKY
;
A
#
# COMPACT_ATOMS: atom_id res chain seq x y z
N MET A 1 19.81 -116.43 56.11
CA MET A 1 19.93 -115.35 55.13
C MET A 1 21.23 -114.57 55.25
N ASN A 2 22.13 -114.79 54.28
CA ASN A 2 23.36 -114.04 54.06
C ASN A 2 23.12 -112.97 52.98
N LEU A 3 23.68 -111.76 53.14
CA LEU A 3 23.53 -110.66 52.18
C LEU A 3 24.19 -111.00 50.82
N ASP A 4 25.20 -111.87 50.85
CA ASP A 4 25.92 -112.36 49.66
C ASP A 4 24.99 -113.05 48.65
N LEU A 5 23.83 -113.57 49.08
CA LEU A 5 22.88 -114.28 48.21
C LEU A 5 22.16 -113.36 47.20
N VAL A 6 22.06 -112.07 47.52
CA VAL A 6 21.33 -111.05 46.74
C VAL A 6 22.25 -109.96 46.20
N THR A 7 23.56 -110.15 46.33
CA THR A 7 24.55 -109.19 45.83
C THR A 7 24.48 -109.13 44.31
N ILE A 8 24.32 -107.92 43.76
CA ILE A 8 24.28 -107.67 42.32
C ILE A 8 25.65 -107.14 41.91
N PRO A 9 26.37 -107.81 41.00
CA PRO A 9 27.62 -107.27 40.45
C PRO A 9 27.38 -105.91 39.82
N LYS A 10 28.28 -104.94 40.04
CA LYS A 10 28.11 -103.58 39.51
C LYS A 10 27.92 -103.56 37.99
N ALA A 11 28.57 -104.48 37.27
CA ALA A 11 28.44 -104.62 35.81
C ALA A 11 27.02 -105.03 35.36
N ASP A 12 26.29 -105.78 36.19
CA ASP A 12 24.94 -106.29 35.88
C ASP A 12 23.83 -105.39 36.44
N ALA A 13 24.16 -104.43 37.32
CA ALA A 13 23.18 -103.58 37.97
C ALA A 13 22.27 -102.83 36.97
N LEU A 14 22.82 -102.33 35.87
CA LEU A 14 22.02 -101.63 34.86
C LEU A 14 20.98 -102.55 34.20
N SER A 15 21.39 -103.73 33.75
CA SER A 15 20.47 -104.68 33.11
C SER A 15 19.42 -105.18 34.10
N VAL A 16 19.82 -105.52 35.33
CA VAL A 16 18.90 -105.99 36.39
C VAL A 16 17.80 -104.98 36.71
N PHE A 17 18.13 -103.68 36.76
CA PHE A 17 17.15 -102.63 37.11
C PHE A 17 16.37 -102.05 35.93
N THR A 18 16.78 -102.32 34.69
CA THR A 18 16.09 -101.81 33.48
C THR A 18 15.31 -102.88 32.72
N THR A 19 15.63 -104.15 32.91
CA THR A 19 14.94 -105.26 32.25
C THR A 19 13.78 -105.76 33.12
N ALA A 20 12.57 -105.78 32.54
CA ALA A 20 11.39 -106.29 33.23
C ALA A 20 11.63 -107.72 33.76
N GLY A 21 11.38 -107.92 35.05
CA GLY A 21 11.53 -109.21 35.73
C GLY A 21 12.97 -109.66 36.03
N ALA A 22 14.00 -108.90 35.64
CA ALA A 22 15.39 -109.30 35.89
C ALA A 22 15.81 -109.25 37.37
N ILE A 23 15.05 -108.55 38.22
CA ILE A 23 15.23 -108.54 39.68
C ILE A 23 14.61 -109.77 40.35
N ASP A 24 13.64 -110.43 39.69
CA ASP A 24 12.84 -111.51 40.29
C ASP A 24 13.67 -112.72 40.74
N PRO A 25 14.76 -113.14 40.05
CA PRO A 25 15.63 -114.19 40.55
C PRO A 25 16.29 -113.84 41.90
N PHE A 26 16.64 -112.56 42.13
CA PHE A 26 17.22 -112.11 43.40
C PHE A 26 16.17 -112.11 44.51
N LEU A 27 14.96 -111.65 44.22
CA LEU A 27 13.83 -111.69 45.16
C LEU A 27 13.40 -113.15 45.46
N SER A 28 13.48 -114.03 44.47
CA SER A 28 13.17 -115.46 44.63
C SER A 28 14.14 -116.17 45.58
N LYS A 29 15.43 -115.79 45.58
CA LYS A 29 16.40 -116.28 46.57
C LYS A 29 16.04 -115.85 48.01
N VAL A 30 15.60 -114.60 48.18
CA VAL A 30 15.10 -114.12 49.49
C VAL A 30 13.86 -114.91 49.91
N ARG A 31 12.95 -115.17 48.96
CA ARG A 31 11.75 -115.97 49.22
C ARG A 31 12.08 -117.39 49.67
N GLY A 32 13.01 -118.06 49.00
CA GLY A 32 13.48 -119.39 49.41
C GLY A 32 14.04 -119.41 50.84
N GLU A 33 14.79 -118.38 51.23
CA GLU A 33 15.29 -118.23 52.61
C GLU A 33 14.18 -117.99 53.63
N ILE A 34 13.14 -117.25 53.26
CA ILE A 34 11.94 -117.04 54.09
C ILE A 34 11.21 -118.37 54.28
N ASP A 35 10.99 -119.13 53.21
CA ASP A 35 10.22 -120.38 53.24
C ASP A 35 10.95 -121.49 54.04
N ALA A 36 12.29 -121.48 54.05
CA ALA A 36 13.11 -122.40 54.84
C ALA A 36 13.24 -122.00 56.33
N PHE A 37 12.85 -120.78 56.70
CA PHE A 37 13.01 -120.27 58.06
C PHE A 37 11.88 -120.75 58.98
N THR A 38 12.23 -121.46 60.05
CA THR A 38 11.27 -121.91 61.08
C THR A 38 11.72 -121.44 62.47
N ALA A 39 10.78 -120.91 63.26
CA ALA A 39 11.03 -120.45 64.61
C ALA A 39 9.76 -120.55 65.47
N ASP A 40 9.89 -120.99 66.72
CA ASP A 40 8.76 -121.11 67.64
C ASP A 40 8.45 -119.78 68.34
N VAL A 41 7.37 -119.12 67.90
CA VAL A 41 6.91 -117.81 68.42
C VAL A 41 6.50 -117.86 69.90
N SER A 42 6.14 -119.04 70.43
CA SER A 42 5.75 -119.17 71.84
C SER A 42 6.94 -118.95 72.79
N THR A 43 8.17 -119.18 72.32
CA THR A 43 9.40 -118.99 73.12
C THR A 43 10.00 -117.59 72.96
N ALA A 44 10.66 -117.10 74.01
CA ALA A 44 11.39 -115.84 73.95
C ALA A 44 12.54 -115.86 72.93
N LYS A 45 13.15 -117.03 72.71
CA LYS A 45 14.21 -117.22 71.71
C LYS A 45 13.66 -117.13 70.28
N GLY A 46 12.59 -117.87 69.96
CA GLY A 46 12.01 -117.84 68.62
C GLY A 46 11.49 -116.46 68.21
N ARG A 47 10.92 -115.67 69.14
CA ARG A 47 10.57 -114.26 68.87
C ARG A 47 11.79 -113.39 68.52
N LYS A 48 12.93 -113.60 69.19
CA LYS A 48 14.19 -112.91 68.86
C LYS A 48 14.74 -113.35 67.50
N ASP A 49 14.64 -114.63 67.17
CA ASP A 49 15.07 -115.16 65.88
C ASP A 49 14.23 -114.59 64.72
N ILE A 50 12.90 -114.49 64.89
CA ILE A 50 12.00 -113.84 63.94
C ILE A 50 12.39 -112.37 63.73
N ALA A 51 12.60 -111.62 64.82
CA ALA A 51 12.99 -110.21 64.73
C ALA A 51 14.34 -110.03 64.01
N SER A 52 15.32 -110.89 64.32
CA SER A 52 16.62 -110.90 63.66
C SER A 52 16.51 -111.22 62.17
N PHE A 53 15.66 -112.16 61.79
CA PHE A 53 15.42 -112.51 60.39
C PHE A 53 14.75 -111.37 59.62
N ALA A 54 13.73 -110.73 60.20
CA ALA A 54 13.08 -109.55 59.62
C ALA A 54 14.08 -108.39 59.41
N ALA A 55 14.96 -108.14 60.38
CA ALA A 55 16.02 -107.13 60.23
C ALA A 55 16.98 -107.44 59.08
N LYS A 56 17.25 -108.72 58.78
CA LYS A 56 18.05 -109.12 57.60
C LYS A 56 17.32 -108.81 56.30
N ILE A 57 16.00 -108.99 56.23
CA ILE A 57 15.19 -108.60 55.06
C ILE A 57 15.26 -107.09 54.84
N SER A 58 15.16 -106.29 55.91
CA SER A 58 15.33 -104.84 55.81
C SER A 58 16.71 -104.44 55.27
N LYS A 59 17.78 -105.14 55.67
CA LYS A 59 19.12 -104.92 55.11
C LYS A 59 19.20 -105.23 53.62
N VAL A 60 18.58 -106.33 53.18
CA VAL A 60 18.49 -106.67 51.75
C VAL A 60 17.73 -105.60 50.96
N LYS A 61 16.62 -105.08 51.51
CA LYS A 61 15.88 -103.97 50.90
C LYS A 61 16.77 -102.74 50.73
N VAL A 62 17.46 -102.32 51.79
CA VAL A 62 18.35 -101.15 51.76
C VAL A 62 19.45 -101.33 50.70
N TYR A 63 20.06 -102.52 50.66
CA TYR A 63 21.07 -102.83 49.65
C TYR A 63 20.53 -102.70 48.20
N LEU A 64 19.41 -103.36 47.91
CA LEU A 64 18.85 -103.36 46.55
C LEU A 64 18.30 -101.97 46.15
N ASP A 65 17.52 -101.32 47.00
CA ASP A 65 16.83 -100.06 46.71
C ASP A 65 17.77 -98.85 46.79
N ASP A 66 18.43 -98.65 47.95
CA ASP A 66 19.24 -97.47 48.20
C ASP A 66 20.66 -97.61 47.67
N GLU A 67 21.37 -98.71 48.00
CA GLU A 67 22.79 -98.83 47.66
C GLU A 67 23.03 -99.11 46.17
N VAL A 68 22.18 -99.95 45.55
CA VAL A 68 22.30 -100.29 44.13
C VAL A 68 21.38 -99.43 43.26
N GLY A 69 20.06 -99.52 43.47
CA GLY A 69 19.06 -98.90 42.57
C GLY A 69 19.15 -97.37 42.50
N LYS A 70 19.12 -96.71 43.67
CA LYS A 70 19.19 -95.24 43.76
C LYS A 70 20.56 -94.71 43.33
N THR A 71 21.65 -95.38 43.70
CA THR A 71 23.01 -95.03 43.24
C THR A 71 23.12 -95.13 41.72
N LEU A 72 22.64 -96.23 41.12
CA LEU A 72 22.62 -96.41 39.67
C LEU A 72 21.80 -95.32 38.99
N ALA A 73 20.60 -95.01 39.48
CA ALA A 73 19.76 -93.95 38.91
C ALA A 73 20.43 -92.57 39.00
N ALA A 74 21.17 -92.29 40.08
CA ALA A 74 21.95 -91.06 40.22
C ALA A 74 23.13 -91.03 39.22
N GLU A 75 23.93 -92.09 39.15
CA GLU A 75 25.04 -92.23 38.19
C GLU A 75 24.55 -92.05 36.74
N GLN A 76 23.41 -92.67 36.38
CA GLN A 76 22.81 -92.55 35.05
C GLN A 76 22.30 -91.14 34.75
N LYS A 77 21.74 -90.41 35.72
CA LYS A 77 21.30 -89.01 35.53
C LYS A 77 22.46 -88.04 35.33
N GLU A 78 23.65 -88.35 35.82
CA GLU A 78 24.85 -87.54 35.57
C GLU A 78 25.30 -87.59 34.10
N ILE A 79 24.97 -88.66 33.35
CA ILE A 79 25.34 -88.78 31.94
C ILE A 79 24.59 -87.72 31.08
N PRO A 80 23.24 -87.62 31.08
CA PRO A 80 22.55 -86.54 30.37
C PRO A 80 22.98 -85.14 30.80
N LYS A 81 23.20 -84.91 32.11
CA LYS A 81 23.69 -83.61 32.61
C LYS A 81 25.03 -83.22 31.98
N LYS A 82 25.99 -84.16 31.93
CA LYS A 82 27.30 -83.94 31.29
C LYS A 82 27.19 -83.73 29.79
N ILE A 83 26.32 -84.49 29.12
CA ILE A 83 26.06 -84.32 27.68
C ILE A 83 25.51 -82.91 27.41
N ASP A 84 24.51 -82.45 28.15
CA ASP A 84 23.92 -81.13 27.95
C ASP A 84 24.89 -80.00 28.27
N ALA A 85 25.69 -80.14 29.33
CA ALA A 85 26.76 -79.19 29.64
C ALA A 85 27.79 -79.10 28.50
N CYS A 86 28.22 -80.26 27.96
CA CYS A 86 29.14 -80.32 26.83
C CYS A 86 28.52 -79.69 25.57
N ARG A 87 27.27 -80.03 25.24
CA ARG A 87 26.53 -79.47 24.10
C ARG A 87 26.41 -77.95 24.18
N LYS A 88 26.14 -77.41 25.38
CA LYS A 88 26.13 -75.96 25.62
C LYS A 88 27.51 -75.37 25.38
N HIS A 89 28.55 -75.94 26.01
CA HIS A 89 29.92 -75.45 25.85
C HIS A 89 30.37 -75.43 24.38
N VAL A 90 30.05 -76.49 23.61
CA VAL A 90 30.32 -76.55 22.17
C VAL A 90 29.61 -75.41 21.43
N ARG A 91 28.33 -75.20 21.69
CA ARG A 91 27.55 -74.13 21.03
C ARG A 91 28.13 -72.76 21.32
N ASP A 92 28.30 -72.42 22.59
CA ASP A 92 28.78 -71.10 23.04
C ASP A 92 30.20 -70.82 22.48
N THR A 93 31.05 -71.84 22.44
CA THR A 93 32.41 -71.76 21.87
C THR A 93 32.37 -71.53 20.36
N LEU A 94 31.57 -72.31 19.63
CA LEU A 94 31.47 -72.17 18.17
C LEU A 94 30.80 -70.86 17.76
N GLU A 95 29.83 -70.35 18.51
CA GLU A 95 29.25 -69.02 18.31
C GLU A 95 30.29 -67.92 18.52
N THR A 96 31.07 -68.01 19.60
CA THR A 96 32.16 -67.05 19.88
C THR A 96 33.20 -67.05 18.75
N TRP A 97 33.66 -68.22 18.30
CA TRP A 97 34.64 -68.32 17.23
C TRP A 97 34.09 -67.86 15.88
N ARG A 98 32.81 -68.15 15.58
CA ARG A 98 32.15 -67.62 14.37
C ARG A 98 32.18 -66.10 14.38
N ASP A 99 31.82 -65.48 15.50
CA ASP A 99 31.75 -64.03 15.62
C ASP A 99 33.15 -63.40 15.55
N GLU A 100 34.16 -64.03 16.16
CA GLU A 100 35.57 -63.63 16.05
C GLU A 100 36.07 -63.66 14.60
N VAL A 101 35.82 -64.77 13.88
CA VAL A 101 36.19 -64.92 12.47
C VAL A 101 35.45 -63.91 11.59
N ARG A 102 34.19 -63.59 11.90
CA ARG A 102 33.37 -62.66 11.11
C ARG A 102 33.69 -61.19 11.37
N LYS A 103 34.23 -60.86 12.55
CA LYS A 103 34.47 -59.49 13.02
C LYS A 103 35.28 -58.62 12.04
N PRO A 104 36.41 -59.07 11.45
CA PRO A 104 37.15 -58.26 10.48
C PRO A 104 36.33 -57.90 9.25
N LEU A 105 35.55 -58.86 8.71
CA LEU A 105 34.69 -58.61 7.56
C LEU A 105 33.57 -57.63 7.90
N THR A 106 32.95 -57.75 9.08
CA THR A 106 31.92 -56.78 9.52
C THR A 106 32.51 -55.38 9.69
N GLY A 107 33.73 -55.29 10.23
CA GLY A 107 34.44 -54.01 10.33
C GLY A 107 34.69 -53.38 8.97
N TRP A 108 35.16 -54.16 8.00
CA TRP A 108 35.38 -53.70 6.63
C TRP A 108 34.08 -53.30 5.93
N GLU A 109 33.02 -54.11 6.01
CA GLU A 109 31.71 -53.80 5.40
C GLU A 109 31.14 -52.48 5.92
N ASN A 110 31.28 -52.20 7.22
CA ASN A 110 30.83 -50.94 7.80
C ASN A 110 31.68 -49.76 7.35
N ALA A 111 33.02 -49.90 7.38
CA ALA A 111 33.93 -48.86 6.92
C ALA A 111 33.74 -48.55 5.43
N GLU A 112 33.53 -49.58 4.61
CA GLU A 112 33.29 -49.43 3.18
C GLU A 112 31.94 -48.75 2.90
N LYS A 113 30.89 -49.11 3.64
CA LYS A 113 29.60 -48.42 3.57
C LYS A 113 29.73 -46.94 3.94
N GLU A 114 30.47 -46.61 5.00
CA GLU A 114 30.71 -45.23 5.41
C GLU A 114 31.54 -44.46 4.37
N ARG A 115 32.56 -45.10 3.78
CA ARG A 115 33.38 -44.55 2.69
C ARG A 115 32.52 -44.16 1.49
N VAL A 116 31.73 -45.09 0.97
CA VAL A 116 30.82 -44.87 -0.17
C VAL A 116 29.83 -43.74 0.15
N GLN A 117 29.18 -43.78 1.32
CA GLN A 117 28.23 -42.74 1.72
C GLN A 117 28.87 -41.35 1.92
N ALA A 118 30.14 -41.29 2.30
CA ALA A 118 30.87 -40.02 2.37
C ALA A 118 31.06 -39.42 0.97
N HIS A 119 31.44 -40.24 -0.02
CA HIS A 119 31.58 -39.78 -1.40
C HIS A 119 30.23 -39.34 -1.99
N GLU A 120 29.17 -40.14 -1.82
CA GLU A 120 27.84 -39.79 -2.31
C GLU A 120 27.33 -38.47 -1.72
N ARG A 121 27.51 -38.25 -0.41
CA ARG A 121 27.10 -36.99 0.24
C ARG A 121 27.87 -35.78 -0.26
N ALA A 122 29.17 -35.91 -0.49
CA ALA A 122 30.00 -34.82 -0.98
C ALA A 122 29.65 -34.44 -2.43
N ILE A 123 29.40 -35.43 -3.29
CA ILE A 123 28.93 -35.20 -4.67
C ILE A 123 27.54 -34.54 -4.65
N LEU A 124 26.61 -35.07 -3.83
CA LEU A 124 25.28 -34.50 -3.68
C LEU A 124 25.34 -33.04 -3.20
N ARG A 125 26.29 -32.70 -2.31
CA ARG A 125 26.50 -31.31 -1.88
C ARG A 125 26.92 -30.40 -3.03
N LEU A 126 27.81 -30.85 -3.92
CA LEU A 126 28.19 -30.10 -5.11
C LEU A 126 26.98 -29.88 -6.03
N ASP A 127 26.16 -30.90 -6.24
CA ASP A 127 24.94 -30.78 -7.06
C ASP A 127 23.94 -29.77 -6.45
N GLN A 128 23.76 -29.79 -5.13
CA GLN A 128 22.91 -28.81 -4.42
C GLN A 128 23.44 -27.38 -4.57
N LEU A 129 24.76 -27.18 -4.53
CA LEU A 129 25.39 -25.88 -4.76
C LEU A 129 25.18 -25.41 -6.21
N ALA A 130 25.24 -26.34 -7.18
CA ALA A 130 24.90 -26.03 -8.57
C ALA A 130 23.46 -25.56 -8.73
N ASP A 131 22.51 -26.22 -8.05
CA ASP A 131 21.10 -25.82 -8.08
C ASP A 131 20.86 -24.46 -7.43
N MET A 132 21.63 -24.10 -6.40
CA MET A 132 21.56 -22.78 -5.79
C MET A 132 21.89 -21.65 -6.79
N GLY A 133 22.82 -21.89 -7.72
CA GLY A 133 23.17 -20.95 -8.79
C GLY A 133 22.02 -20.63 -9.76
N LYS A 134 20.95 -21.45 -9.77
CA LYS A 134 19.75 -21.26 -10.59
C LYS A 134 18.61 -20.56 -9.84
N GLN A 135 18.77 -20.35 -8.54
CA GLN A 135 17.75 -19.76 -7.67
C GLN A 135 17.96 -18.24 -7.53
N ASN A 136 16.90 -17.53 -7.13
CA ASN A 136 16.98 -16.09 -6.87
C ASN A 136 17.52 -15.84 -5.45
N VAL A 137 18.83 -15.99 -5.29
CA VAL A 137 19.55 -15.78 -4.03
C VAL A 137 20.43 -14.54 -4.14
N ALA A 138 20.80 -13.94 -2.99
CA ALA A 138 21.71 -12.81 -2.95
C ALA A 138 23.10 -13.16 -3.49
N VAL A 139 23.77 -12.19 -4.14
CA VAL A 139 25.11 -12.38 -4.75
C VAL A 139 26.12 -12.92 -3.74
N ASP A 140 26.17 -12.37 -2.52
CA ASP A 140 27.12 -12.76 -1.49
C ASP A 140 26.98 -14.25 -1.10
N ALA A 141 25.75 -14.76 -1.08
CA ALA A 141 25.49 -16.17 -0.80
C ALA A 141 25.96 -17.08 -1.95
N LEU A 142 25.76 -16.65 -3.19
CA LEU A 142 26.26 -17.37 -4.36
C LEU A 142 27.80 -17.37 -4.41
N GLN A 143 28.44 -16.27 -4.01
CA GLN A 143 29.91 -16.17 -3.93
C GLN A 143 30.49 -17.07 -2.84
N LEU A 144 29.85 -17.12 -1.66
CA LEU A 144 30.27 -18.04 -0.59
C LEU A 144 30.18 -19.50 -1.03
N ALA A 145 29.11 -19.87 -1.74
CA ALA A 145 28.98 -21.20 -2.31
C ALA A 145 30.00 -21.49 -3.40
N LEU A 146 30.34 -20.51 -4.25
CA LEU A 146 31.38 -20.69 -5.26
C LEU A 146 32.72 -20.98 -4.58
N ALA A 147 33.06 -20.25 -3.52
CA ALA A 147 34.26 -20.51 -2.73
C ALA A 147 34.25 -21.91 -2.09
N GLU A 148 33.09 -22.39 -1.60
CA GLU A 148 32.94 -23.76 -1.09
C GLU A 148 33.23 -24.81 -2.18
N VAL A 149 32.66 -24.64 -3.38
CA VAL A 149 32.90 -25.52 -4.53
C VAL A 149 34.38 -25.49 -4.95
N GLU A 150 34.98 -24.30 -5.04
CA GLU A 150 36.38 -24.13 -5.44
C GLU A 150 37.35 -24.82 -4.47
N ALA A 151 37.05 -24.77 -3.17
CA ALA A 151 37.83 -25.43 -2.12
C ALA A 151 37.82 -26.97 -2.20
N VAL A 152 36.87 -27.58 -2.91
CA VAL A 152 36.85 -29.04 -3.10
C VAL A 152 38.00 -29.48 -4.01
N VAL A 153 38.97 -30.19 -3.46
CA VAL A 153 40.09 -30.73 -4.22
C VAL A 153 39.68 -32.06 -4.86
N VAL A 154 39.61 -32.07 -6.19
CA VAL A 154 39.40 -33.30 -6.97
C VAL A 154 40.76 -33.93 -7.23
N GLY A 155 40.94 -35.19 -6.84
CA GLY A 155 42.20 -35.91 -6.99
C GLY A 155 42.17 -37.26 -6.27
N PRO A 156 43.33 -37.83 -5.87
CA PRO A 156 43.42 -39.21 -5.39
C PRO A 156 42.53 -39.57 -4.19
N LYS A 157 42.16 -38.58 -3.36
CA LYS A 157 41.24 -38.77 -2.22
C LYS A 157 39.78 -38.99 -2.65
N CYS A 158 39.43 -38.73 -3.91
CA CYS A 158 38.12 -39.02 -4.47
C CYS A 158 38.00 -40.47 -4.95
N GLU A 159 39.12 -41.22 -4.99
CA GLU A 159 39.14 -42.65 -5.33
C GLU A 159 38.45 -42.92 -6.68
N GLU A 160 37.62 -43.96 -6.78
CA GLU A 160 36.88 -44.28 -8.02
C GLU A 160 35.83 -43.21 -8.41
N TYR A 161 35.53 -42.27 -7.51
CA TYR A 161 34.55 -41.21 -7.73
C TYR A 161 35.15 -39.94 -8.33
N GLU A 162 36.46 -39.88 -8.59
CA GLU A 162 37.15 -38.67 -9.08
C GLU A 162 36.44 -38.01 -10.28
N ALA A 163 36.02 -38.80 -11.27
CA ALA A 163 35.29 -38.30 -12.43
C ALA A 163 33.90 -37.71 -12.07
N ALA A 164 33.20 -38.30 -11.09
CA ALA A 164 31.92 -37.81 -10.62
C ALA A 164 32.07 -36.49 -9.83
N TYR A 165 33.11 -36.40 -8.99
CA TYR A 165 33.48 -35.16 -8.31
C TYR A 165 33.84 -34.05 -9.29
N ALA A 166 34.67 -34.33 -10.30
CA ALA A 166 35.04 -33.37 -11.33
C ALA A 166 33.80 -32.82 -12.04
N LYS A 167 32.93 -33.71 -12.52
CA LYS A 167 31.69 -33.34 -13.21
C LYS A 167 30.76 -32.48 -12.34
N ALA A 168 30.55 -32.89 -11.08
CA ALA A 168 29.68 -32.16 -10.16
C ALA A 168 30.27 -30.79 -9.81
N LYS A 169 31.60 -30.73 -9.58
CA LYS A 169 32.32 -29.47 -9.33
C LYS A 169 32.22 -28.52 -10.52
N ASP A 170 32.50 -28.98 -11.72
CA ASP A 170 32.43 -28.16 -12.94
C ASP A 170 31.02 -27.62 -13.17
N SER A 171 30.01 -28.48 -12.98
CA SER A 171 28.59 -28.09 -13.09
C SER A 171 28.23 -27.01 -12.06
N ALA A 172 28.71 -27.16 -10.82
CA ALA A 172 28.48 -26.19 -9.76
C ALA A 172 29.18 -24.85 -10.00
N VAL A 173 30.45 -24.87 -10.40
CA VAL A 173 31.21 -23.66 -10.78
C VAL A 173 30.49 -22.93 -11.92
N GLN A 174 30.09 -23.64 -12.97
CA GLN A 174 29.41 -23.06 -14.12
C GLN A 174 28.07 -22.41 -13.72
N ALA A 175 27.24 -23.13 -12.95
CA ALA A 175 25.93 -22.65 -12.53
C ALA A 175 26.04 -21.43 -11.60
N LEU A 176 26.93 -21.48 -10.61
CA LEU A 176 27.14 -20.38 -9.66
C LEU A 176 27.73 -19.14 -10.35
N THR A 177 28.72 -19.31 -11.22
CA THR A 177 29.31 -18.18 -11.98
C THR A 177 28.26 -17.51 -12.86
N THR A 178 27.41 -18.30 -13.52
CA THR A 178 26.31 -17.79 -14.34
C THR A 178 25.29 -17.05 -13.48
N GLY A 179 24.90 -17.62 -12.33
CA GLY A 179 23.96 -17.02 -11.39
C GLY A 179 24.47 -15.70 -10.81
N ILE A 180 25.74 -15.64 -10.41
CA ILE A 180 26.41 -14.41 -9.92
C ILE A 180 26.36 -13.33 -10.99
N ALA A 181 26.78 -13.65 -12.22
CA ALA A 181 26.79 -12.69 -13.31
C ALA A 181 25.38 -12.17 -13.64
N ALA A 182 24.37 -13.06 -13.66
CA ALA A 182 22.98 -12.68 -13.88
C ALA A 182 22.45 -11.75 -12.78
N ARG A 183 22.76 -12.06 -11.51
CA ARG A 183 22.30 -11.28 -10.37
C ARG A 183 22.98 -9.91 -10.30
N GLN A 184 24.29 -9.83 -10.57
CA GLN A 184 25.01 -8.56 -10.66
C GLN A 184 24.48 -7.67 -11.78
N ARG A 185 24.20 -8.24 -12.96
CA ARG A 185 23.57 -7.50 -14.06
C ARG A 185 22.20 -6.96 -13.66
N TYR A 186 21.36 -7.81 -13.07
CA TYR A 186 20.05 -7.39 -12.59
C TYR A 186 20.16 -6.24 -11.59
N GLU A 187 21.06 -6.32 -10.61
CA GLU A 187 21.25 -5.25 -9.62
C GLU A 187 21.77 -3.95 -10.23
N ALA A 188 22.70 -4.03 -11.18
CA ALA A 188 23.17 -2.86 -11.92
C ALA A 188 22.04 -2.21 -12.75
N GLU A 189 21.26 -3.01 -13.48
CA GLU A 189 20.10 -2.53 -14.26
C GLU A 189 19.05 -1.87 -13.35
N GLN A 190 18.80 -2.43 -12.15
CA GLN A 190 17.88 -1.80 -11.18
C GLN A 190 18.42 -0.48 -10.64
N ALA A 191 19.73 -0.39 -10.37
CA ALA A 191 20.36 0.85 -9.91
C ALA A 191 20.32 1.94 -10.99
N GLU A 192 20.62 1.60 -12.24
CA GLU A 192 20.52 2.52 -13.38
C GLU A 192 19.08 2.99 -13.59
N LEU A 193 18.10 2.07 -13.51
CA LEU A 193 16.69 2.42 -13.62
C LEU A 193 16.22 3.36 -12.49
N ALA A 194 16.72 3.18 -11.27
CA ALA A 194 16.43 4.06 -10.14
C ALA A 194 17.01 5.47 -10.36
N GLU A 195 18.25 5.59 -10.83
CA GLU A 195 18.85 6.88 -11.16
C GLU A 195 18.14 7.58 -12.32
N LEU A 196 17.77 6.84 -13.37
CA LEU A 196 16.99 7.39 -14.48
C LEU A 196 15.63 7.94 -14.04
N ARG A 197 14.95 7.24 -13.12
CA ARG A 197 13.69 7.72 -12.54
C ARG A 197 13.90 8.99 -11.72
N ARG A 198 14.93 9.03 -10.87
CA ARG A 198 15.27 10.22 -10.07
C ARG A 198 15.56 11.43 -10.95
N LEU A 199 16.36 11.26 -12.00
CA LEU A 199 16.66 12.32 -12.97
C LEU A 199 15.42 12.78 -13.74
N ALA A 200 14.53 11.85 -14.12
CA ALA A 200 13.27 12.19 -14.78
C ALA A 200 12.33 12.99 -13.86
N GLU A 201 12.24 12.61 -12.59
CA GLU A 201 11.45 13.33 -11.58
C GLU A 201 12.01 14.74 -11.33
N GLU A 202 13.33 14.89 -11.22
CA GLU A 202 13.99 16.20 -11.08
C GLU A 202 13.73 17.10 -12.30
N ARG A 203 13.81 16.56 -13.52
CA ARG A 203 13.49 17.29 -14.75
C ARG A 203 12.02 17.68 -14.80
N ALA A 204 11.10 16.77 -14.51
CA ALA A 204 9.67 17.06 -14.51
C ALA A 204 9.32 18.14 -13.48
N LYS A 205 9.99 18.15 -12.32
CA LYS A 205 9.84 19.22 -11.32
C LYS A 205 10.32 20.56 -11.87
N LYS A 206 11.52 20.59 -12.46
CA LYS A 206 12.08 21.81 -13.06
C LYS A 206 11.20 22.33 -14.20
N ASP A 207 10.74 21.47 -15.09
CA ASP A 207 9.86 21.83 -16.21
C ASP A 207 8.53 22.40 -15.70
N ARG A 208 7.98 21.82 -14.61
CA ARG A 208 6.77 22.35 -13.97
C ARG A 208 7.01 23.72 -13.33
N GLU A 209 8.13 23.91 -12.65
CA GLU A 209 8.52 25.21 -12.08
C GLU A 209 8.73 26.25 -13.18
N GLU A 210 9.40 25.89 -14.28
CA GLU A 210 9.58 26.74 -15.46
C GLU A 210 8.23 27.07 -16.12
N GLN A 211 7.32 26.10 -16.25
CA GLN A 211 5.99 26.33 -16.80
C GLN A 211 5.18 27.28 -15.91
N ILE A 212 5.19 27.08 -14.58
CA ILE A 212 4.53 27.98 -13.63
C ILE A 212 5.11 29.39 -13.73
N ALA A 213 6.44 29.52 -13.84
CA ALA A 213 7.12 30.81 -13.99
C ALA A 213 6.77 31.50 -15.32
N ARG A 214 6.75 30.75 -16.44
CA ARG A 214 6.33 31.27 -17.76
C ARG A 214 4.87 31.70 -17.74
N GLU A 215 3.97 30.87 -17.22
CA GLU A 215 2.56 31.22 -17.09
C GLU A 215 2.34 32.43 -16.16
N ALA A 216 3.10 32.55 -15.07
CA ALA A 216 3.04 33.72 -14.20
C ALA A 216 3.52 34.98 -14.92
N ALA A 217 4.61 34.89 -15.69
CA ALA A 217 5.13 36.01 -16.49
C ALA A 217 4.16 36.41 -17.61
N GLU A 218 3.55 35.44 -18.31
CA GLU A 218 2.54 35.72 -19.33
C GLU A 218 1.28 36.32 -18.73
N ARG A 219 0.79 35.81 -17.60
CA ARG A 219 -0.35 36.41 -16.87
C ARG A 219 -0.04 37.84 -16.45
N ALA A 220 1.16 38.09 -15.90
CA ALA A 220 1.59 39.44 -15.54
C ALA A 220 1.65 40.38 -16.76
N LYS A 221 2.17 39.90 -17.90
CA LYS A 221 2.20 40.66 -19.15
C LYS A 221 0.80 40.98 -19.67
N ARG A 222 -0.11 40.00 -19.69
CA ARG A 222 -1.51 40.20 -20.10
C ARG A 222 -2.22 41.20 -19.20
N VAL A 223 -2.07 41.09 -17.88
CA VAL A 223 -2.65 42.06 -16.93
C VAL A 223 -2.08 43.47 -17.16
N ALA A 224 -0.77 43.60 -17.41
CA ALA A 224 -0.15 44.88 -17.73
C ALA A 224 -0.64 45.47 -19.06
N GLU A 225 -0.77 44.64 -20.11
CA GLU A 225 -1.33 45.05 -21.40
C GLU A 225 -2.81 45.45 -21.30
N GLU A 226 -3.62 44.69 -20.55
CA GLU A 226 -5.02 45.03 -20.29
C GLU A 226 -5.16 46.33 -19.51
N GLN A 227 -4.31 46.56 -18.50
CA GLN A 227 -4.26 47.82 -17.75
C GLN A 227 -3.83 48.98 -18.63
N ALA A 228 -2.83 48.80 -19.49
CA ALA A 228 -2.38 49.80 -20.43
C ALA A 228 -3.48 50.14 -21.46
N GLN A 229 -4.13 49.12 -22.04
CA GLN A 229 -5.27 49.32 -22.95
C GLN A 229 -6.45 49.98 -22.25
N ALA A 230 -6.75 49.60 -21.01
CA ALA A 230 -7.80 50.26 -20.23
C ALA A 230 -7.45 51.72 -19.92
N ALA A 231 -6.18 52.04 -19.66
CA ALA A 231 -5.72 53.41 -19.48
C ALA A 231 -5.84 54.22 -20.78
N VAL A 232 -5.45 53.65 -21.92
CA VAL A 232 -5.64 54.28 -23.25
C VAL A 232 -7.12 54.52 -23.53
N ARG A 233 -7.98 53.51 -23.37
CA ARG A 233 -9.44 53.68 -23.54
C ARG A 233 -10.02 54.76 -22.62
N ARG A 234 -9.61 54.80 -21.35
CA ARG A 234 -10.03 55.86 -20.42
C ARG A 234 -9.56 57.25 -20.85
N ALA A 235 -8.34 57.35 -21.37
CA ALA A 235 -7.81 58.61 -21.90
C ALA A 235 -8.55 59.05 -23.18
N GLU A 236 -8.85 58.11 -24.08
CA GLU A 236 -9.64 58.36 -25.29
C GLU A 236 -11.08 58.77 -24.94
N GLU A 237 -11.74 58.07 -24.03
CA GLU A 237 -13.08 58.41 -23.53
C GLU A 237 -13.09 59.80 -22.86
N ALA A 238 -12.06 60.12 -22.06
CA ALA A 238 -11.94 61.44 -21.43
C ALA A 238 -11.73 62.54 -22.49
N ALA A 239 -10.84 62.31 -23.46
CA ALA A 239 -10.60 63.25 -24.56
C ALA A 239 -11.84 63.43 -25.44
N GLN A 240 -12.60 62.36 -25.68
CA GLN A 240 -13.86 62.42 -26.42
C GLN A 240 -14.93 63.20 -25.66
N ARG A 241 -15.09 62.95 -24.35
CA ARG A 241 -15.99 63.75 -23.50
C ARG A 241 -15.59 65.22 -23.46
N GLU A 242 -14.30 65.53 -23.45
CA GLU A 242 -13.80 66.90 -23.49
C GLU A 242 -14.08 67.58 -24.84
N ARG A 243 -13.91 66.86 -25.96
CA ARG A 243 -14.28 67.33 -27.30
C ARG A 243 -15.78 67.56 -27.42
N GLU A 244 -16.60 66.63 -26.98
CA GLU A 244 -18.06 66.77 -26.97
C GLU A 244 -18.51 67.94 -26.07
N ALA A 245 -17.84 68.15 -24.93
CA ALA A 245 -18.10 69.30 -24.07
C ALA A 245 -17.61 70.63 -24.68
N ALA A 246 -16.53 70.62 -25.46
CA ALA A 246 -16.07 71.78 -26.22
C ALA A 246 -17.03 72.11 -27.38
N GLU A 247 -17.46 71.09 -28.13
CA GLU A 247 -18.40 71.24 -29.24
C GLU A 247 -19.77 71.71 -28.73
N ARG A 248 -20.26 71.18 -27.60
CA ARG A 248 -21.48 71.70 -26.95
C ARG A 248 -21.33 73.17 -26.56
N ARG A 249 -20.19 73.56 -25.99
CA ARG A 249 -19.91 74.96 -25.64
C ARG A 249 -19.88 75.86 -26.89
N GLU A 250 -19.30 75.39 -27.99
CA GLU A 250 -19.27 76.12 -29.26
C GLU A 250 -20.69 76.24 -29.87
N GLN A 251 -21.47 75.16 -29.85
CA GLN A 251 -22.86 75.17 -30.31
C GLN A 251 -23.74 76.08 -29.44
N ASP A 252 -23.56 76.08 -28.12
CA ASP A 252 -24.27 76.97 -27.20
C ASP A 252 -23.87 78.44 -27.43
N LEU A 253 -22.59 78.72 -27.67
CA LEU A 253 -22.13 80.07 -28.04
C LEU A 253 -22.69 80.52 -29.39
N LYS A 254 -22.75 79.63 -30.38
CA LYS A 254 -23.33 79.93 -31.70
C LYS A 254 -24.83 80.19 -31.61
N ARG A 255 -25.57 79.37 -30.86
CA ARG A 255 -27.00 79.60 -30.58
C ARG A 255 -27.21 80.90 -29.82
N ALA A 256 -26.36 81.23 -28.84
CA ALA A 256 -26.43 82.49 -28.12
C ALA A 256 -26.16 83.70 -29.04
N ALA A 257 -25.22 83.57 -30.00
CA ALA A 257 -24.94 84.60 -30.99
C ALA A 257 -26.08 84.77 -32.00
N GLU A 258 -26.64 83.68 -32.54
CA GLU A 258 -27.82 83.70 -33.41
C GLU A 258 -29.05 84.29 -32.70
N ASP A 259 -29.26 83.95 -31.42
CA ASP A 259 -30.33 84.50 -30.60
C ASP A 259 -30.11 85.99 -30.26
N ALA A 260 -28.86 86.45 -30.18
CA ALA A 260 -28.52 87.86 -29.98
C ALA A 260 -28.70 88.67 -31.28
N GLU A 261 -28.33 88.11 -32.43
CA GLU A 261 -28.54 88.72 -33.74
C GLU A 261 -30.03 88.84 -34.07
N ARG A 262 -30.82 87.80 -33.79
CA ARG A 262 -32.29 87.85 -33.94
C ARG A 262 -32.92 88.92 -33.05
N ARG A 263 -32.47 89.05 -31.80
CA ARG A 263 -32.93 90.11 -30.89
C ARG A 263 -32.51 91.51 -31.35
N ALA A 264 -31.33 91.66 -31.95
CA ALA A 264 -30.88 92.93 -32.52
C ALA A 264 -31.70 93.32 -33.77
N ALA A 265 -31.98 92.36 -34.65
CA ALA A 265 -32.83 92.57 -35.83
C ALA A 265 -34.28 92.94 -35.45
N GLU A 266 -34.87 92.23 -34.48
CA GLU A 266 -36.21 92.56 -33.96
C GLU A 266 -36.25 93.94 -33.27
N ALA A 267 -35.16 94.37 -32.64
CA ALA A 267 -35.06 95.71 -32.05
C ALA A 267 -34.95 96.82 -33.11
N GLU A 268 -34.23 96.56 -34.21
CA GLU A 268 -34.08 97.51 -35.32
C GLU A 268 -35.39 97.66 -36.12
N GLU A 269 -36.13 96.57 -36.33
CA GLU A 269 -37.44 96.60 -36.98
C GLU A 269 -38.48 97.36 -36.14
N ASN A 270 -38.52 97.13 -34.82
CA ASN A 270 -39.38 97.87 -33.91
C ASN A 270 -39.01 99.37 -33.82
N ALA A 271 -37.73 99.73 -33.98
CA ALA A 271 -37.30 101.13 -34.03
C ALA A 271 -37.78 101.84 -35.31
N ARG A 272 -37.76 101.15 -36.46
CA ARG A 272 -38.31 101.68 -37.73
C ARG A 272 -39.81 101.91 -37.67
N LEU A 273 -40.58 100.98 -37.10
CA LEU A 273 -42.04 101.14 -36.95
C LEU A 273 -42.41 102.33 -36.05
N ARG A 274 -41.64 102.62 -34.99
CA ARG A 274 -41.89 103.78 -34.12
C ARG A 274 -41.66 105.12 -34.83
N GLN A 275 -40.61 105.22 -35.65
CA GLN A 275 -40.32 106.45 -36.41
C GLN A 275 -41.36 106.74 -37.51
N GLU A 276 -42.00 105.71 -38.07
CA GLU A 276 -43.06 105.88 -39.07
C GLU A 276 -44.39 106.32 -38.43
N GLN A 277 -44.70 105.85 -37.23
CA GLN A 277 -45.89 106.28 -36.47
C GLN A 277 -45.78 107.71 -35.92
N GLU A 278 -44.59 108.17 -35.50
CA GLU A 278 -44.39 109.56 -35.06
C GLU A 278 -44.58 110.58 -36.19
N LYS A 279 -44.12 110.29 -37.41
CA LYS A 279 -44.30 111.19 -38.58
C LYS A 279 -45.75 111.26 -39.07
N ALA A 280 -46.53 110.20 -38.88
CA ALA A 280 -47.97 110.20 -39.20
C ALA A 280 -48.80 111.03 -38.19
N ALA A 281 -48.37 111.10 -36.93
CA ALA A 281 -49.06 111.87 -35.90
C ALA A 281 -48.85 113.40 -36.04
N GLU A 282 -47.64 113.86 -36.39
CA GLU A 282 -47.35 115.30 -36.55
C GLU A 282 -48.08 115.94 -37.74
N THR A 283 -48.29 115.19 -38.83
CA THR A 283 -48.98 115.70 -40.03
C THR A 283 -50.51 115.82 -39.86
N ALA A 284 -51.10 115.02 -38.97
CA ALA A 284 -52.53 115.10 -38.65
C ALA A 284 -52.87 116.26 -37.71
N GLU A 285 -51.97 116.64 -36.80
CA GLU A 285 -52.21 117.70 -35.82
C GLU A 285 -52.05 119.12 -36.41
N ALA A 286 -51.18 119.29 -37.42
CA ALA A 286 -51.00 120.57 -38.11
C ALA A 286 -52.26 121.02 -38.89
N LYS A 287 -52.99 120.09 -39.54
CA LYS A 287 -54.21 120.41 -40.32
C LYS A 287 -55.40 120.86 -39.46
N ARG A 288 -55.53 120.36 -38.22
CA ARG A 288 -56.64 120.75 -37.32
C ARG A 288 -56.50 122.17 -36.75
N ARG A 289 -55.28 122.70 -36.64
CA ARG A 289 -55.04 124.05 -36.09
C ARG A 289 -55.25 125.19 -37.10
N GLU A 290 -55.25 124.89 -38.40
CA GLU A 290 -55.43 125.90 -39.44
C GLU A 290 -56.91 126.21 -39.70
N GLN A 291 -57.77 125.19 -39.71
CA GLN A 291 -59.22 125.35 -39.96
C GLN A 291 -59.94 126.10 -38.84
N ASP A 292 -59.48 125.96 -37.59
CA ASP A 292 -60.11 126.60 -36.42
C ASP A 292 -59.81 128.11 -36.33
N LYS A 293 -58.72 128.59 -36.97
CA LYS A 293 -58.39 130.02 -37.03
C LYS A 293 -59.27 130.79 -38.03
N GLU A 294 -59.61 130.18 -39.15
CA GLU A 294 -60.45 130.81 -40.17
C GLU A 294 -61.90 130.95 -39.71
N HIS A 295 -62.44 129.93 -39.03
CA HIS A 295 -63.82 129.95 -38.54
C HIS A 295 -64.06 131.11 -37.55
N ARG A 296 -63.15 131.30 -36.59
CA ARG A 296 -63.27 132.39 -35.59
C ARG A 296 -63.20 133.78 -36.21
N ARG A 297 -62.42 133.96 -37.28
CA ARG A 297 -62.29 135.25 -37.97
C ARG A 297 -63.57 135.63 -38.70
N ALA A 298 -64.22 134.67 -39.37
CA ALA A 298 -65.47 134.90 -40.11
C ALA A 298 -66.61 135.34 -39.19
N VAL A 299 -66.78 134.66 -38.05
CA VAL A 299 -67.85 134.95 -37.08
C VAL A 299 -67.70 136.35 -36.46
N ASN A 300 -66.47 136.77 -36.14
CA ASN A 300 -66.23 138.10 -35.58
C ASN A 300 -66.55 139.24 -36.55
N VAL A 301 -66.28 139.06 -37.84
CA VAL A 301 -66.60 140.06 -38.87
C VAL A 301 -68.11 140.20 -39.04
N ALA A 302 -68.85 139.09 -39.00
CA ALA A 302 -70.32 139.12 -39.07
C ALA A 302 -70.94 139.86 -37.88
N ALA A 303 -70.45 139.59 -36.66
CA ALA A 303 -70.92 140.29 -35.44
C ALA A 303 -70.61 141.80 -35.47
N LEU A 304 -69.45 142.19 -36.01
CA LEU A 304 -69.10 143.60 -36.19
C LEU A 304 -70.09 144.31 -37.13
N ASN A 305 -70.38 143.70 -38.28
CA ASN A 305 -71.25 144.28 -39.29
C ASN A 305 -72.70 144.43 -38.80
N ALA A 306 -73.19 143.49 -37.98
CA ALA A 306 -74.53 143.58 -37.38
C ALA A 306 -74.64 144.77 -36.41
N LEU A 307 -73.60 145.04 -35.62
CA LEU A 307 -73.56 146.19 -34.70
C LEU A 307 -73.56 147.53 -35.44
N VAL A 308 -72.87 147.62 -36.57
CA VAL A 308 -72.85 148.83 -37.42
C VAL A 308 -74.21 149.04 -38.11
N ALA A 309 -74.84 147.98 -38.61
CA ALA A 309 -76.18 148.07 -39.22
C ALA A 309 -77.27 148.51 -38.21
N GLY A 310 -77.07 148.26 -36.92
CA GLY A 310 -77.94 148.71 -35.83
C GLY A 310 -77.85 150.20 -35.49
N GLY A 311 -77.08 151.00 -36.25
CA GLY A 311 -76.96 152.45 -36.06
C GLY A 311 -75.84 152.88 -35.11
N VAL A 312 -74.98 151.95 -34.65
CA VAL A 312 -73.79 152.28 -33.85
C VAL A 312 -72.65 152.70 -34.77
N PRO A 313 -72.00 153.86 -34.56
CA PRO A 313 -70.85 154.28 -35.36
C PRO A 313 -69.71 153.26 -35.32
N GLU A 314 -69.08 152.98 -36.46
CA GLU A 314 -68.12 151.87 -36.63
C GLU A 314 -66.96 151.88 -35.63
N GLY A 315 -66.47 153.06 -35.25
CA GLY A 315 -65.41 153.19 -34.24
C GLY A 315 -65.84 152.69 -32.84
N ALA A 316 -67.09 152.98 -32.45
CA ALA A 316 -67.66 152.50 -31.20
C ALA A 316 -68.00 151.00 -31.27
N ALA A 317 -68.49 150.50 -32.41
CA ALA A 317 -68.81 149.08 -32.62
C ALA A 317 -67.57 148.18 -32.55
N LYS A 318 -66.43 148.58 -33.13
CA LYS A 318 -65.15 147.83 -33.00
C LYS A 318 -64.65 147.77 -31.56
N THR A 319 -64.84 148.86 -30.82
CA THR A 319 -64.41 148.95 -29.42
C THR A 319 -65.28 148.06 -28.53
N ALA A 320 -66.60 148.06 -28.76
CA ALA A 320 -67.53 147.15 -28.10
C ALA A 320 -67.23 145.68 -28.43
N LEU A 321 -67.02 145.32 -29.70
CA LEU A 321 -66.70 143.95 -30.11
C LEU A 321 -65.39 143.44 -29.50
N ARG A 322 -64.33 144.27 -29.46
CA ARG A 322 -63.07 143.89 -28.77
C ARG A 322 -63.29 143.60 -27.30
N ARG A 323 -64.04 144.45 -26.59
CA ARG A 323 -64.33 144.24 -25.17
C ARG A 323 -65.19 143.01 -24.93
N ILE A 324 -66.09 142.66 -25.85
CA ILE A 324 -66.87 141.42 -25.79
C ILE A 324 -65.99 140.19 -26.04
N ILE A 325 -65.09 140.22 -27.04
CA ILE A 325 -64.15 139.11 -27.31
C ILE A 325 -63.17 138.92 -26.15
N ALA A 326 -62.74 140.02 -25.52
CA ALA A 326 -61.89 139.98 -24.32
C ALA A 326 -62.66 139.59 -23.03
N GLY A 327 -63.99 139.46 -23.08
CA GLY A 327 -64.83 139.11 -21.93
C GLY A 327 -65.02 140.22 -20.89
N GLU A 328 -64.70 141.47 -21.24
CA GLU A 328 -64.72 142.63 -20.34
C GLU A 328 -66.11 143.25 -20.15
N ILE A 329 -67.10 142.86 -20.97
CA ILE A 329 -68.51 143.23 -20.80
C ILE A 329 -69.26 142.03 -20.20
N PRO A 330 -69.68 142.09 -18.92
CA PRO A 330 -70.34 140.97 -18.27
C PRO A 330 -71.64 140.57 -18.98
N ASN A 331 -71.89 139.26 -19.03
CA ASN A 331 -73.11 138.62 -19.57
C ASN A 331 -73.34 138.73 -21.10
N ILE A 332 -72.31 139.04 -21.89
CA ILE A 332 -72.34 138.97 -23.38
C ILE A 332 -71.08 138.26 -23.91
N SER A 333 -71.22 137.30 -24.83
CA SER A 333 -70.11 136.55 -25.47
C SER A 333 -70.44 136.18 -26.92
N ILE A 334 -69.42 136.08 -27.79
CA ILE A 334 -69.57 135.58 -29.18
C ILE A 334 -69.32 134.07 -29.19
N LYS A 335 -70.22 133.29 -29.81
CA LYS A 335 -70.02 131.86 -30.05
C LYS A 335 -69.31 131.66 -31.39
N TYR A 336 -68.17 130.96 -31.37
CA TYR A 336 -67.41 130.55 -32.55
C TYR A 336 -67.82 129.18 -33.03
#